data_AF-A0A6B0RNR1-F1
#
_entry.id   AF-A0A6B0RNR1-F1
#
_cell.length_a   1.000
_cell.length_b   1.000
_cell.length_c   1.000
_cell.angle_alpha   90.00
_cell.angle_beta   90.00
_cell.angle_gamma   90.00
#
_symmetry.space_group_name_H-M   'P 1'
#
loop_
_entity.id
_entity.type
_entity.pdbx_description
1 polymer ?
#
loop_
_entity_poly.entity_id
_entity_poly.type
_entity_poly.pdbx_seq_one_letter_code
_entity_poly.pdbx_strand_id
1 'polypeptide(L)'
;MRKVDLCLSSEGTEVILATSSDEKHPPENMIDGNPETFWTTTGMFPQEFIICFHKHVRIEKLVIQSYFVRTLRIEKSTSKEPVDFEQWIERDLVHTEGQLQNEEILSYGRQLKLEQQFAKFGKRPQQEIQAVQLEDYMAPKDVPSEL
;
A
#
# COMPACT_ATOMS: atom_id res chain seq x y z
N MET A 1 22.94 0.38 -1.64
CA MET A 1 21.88 -0.52 -2.13
C MET A 1 20.92 0.29 -2.99
N ARG A 2 20.42 -0.30 -4.09
CA ARG A 2 19.55 0.38 -5.05
C ARG A 2 18.16 0.59 -4.43
N LYS A 3 17.59 1.77 -4.63
CA LYS A 3 16.19 2.03 -4.30
C LYS A 3 15.30 1.31 -5.34
N VAL A 4 14.46 0.37 -4.91
CA VAL A 4 13.50 -0.38 -5.75
C VAL A 4 12.09 -0.07 -5.28
N ASP A 5 11.21 0.31 -6.21
CA ASP A 5 9.78 0.42 -5.94
C ASP A 5 9.17 -0.98 -5.95
N LEU A 6 8.92 -1.50 -4.75
CA LEU A 6 8.40 -2.84 -4.56
C LEU A 6 6.96 -2.97 -5.07
N CYS A 7 6.20 -1.87 -5.14
CA CYS A 7 4.79 -1.91 -5.46
C CYS A 7 4.50 -2.14 -6.94
N LEU A 8 5.52 -2.12 -7.80
CA LEU A 8 5.37 -2.32 -9.23
C LEU A 8 5.06 -3.78 -9.59
N SER A 9 4.14 -3.95 -10.53
CA SER A 9 3.87 -5.22 -11.20
C SER A 9 5.11 -5.83 -11.84
N SER A 10 6.03 -4.99 -12.35
CA SER A 10 7.33 -5.44 -12.89
C SER A 10 8.25 -6.04 -11.82
N GLU A 11 7.99 -5.79 -10.54
CA GLU A 11 8.67 -6.40 -9.40
C GLU A 11 7.97 -7.67 -8.86
N GLY A 12 6.88 -8.08 -9.52
CA GLY A 12 6.07 -9.26 -9.17
C GLY A 12 4.92 -8.96 -8.20
N THR A 13 4.56 -7.70 -8.01
CA THR A 13 3.46 -7.29 -7.14
C THR A 13 2.13 -7.41 -7.86
N GLU A 14 1.08 -7.82 -7.14
CA GLU A 14 -0.28 -7.96 -7.69
C GLU A 14 -1.31 -7.30 -6.78
N VAL A 15 -2.38 -6.78 -7.39
CA VAL A 15 -3.60 -6.38 -6.66
C VAL A 15 -4.53 -7.58 -6.67
N ILE A 16 -4.71 -8.23 -5.51
CA ILE A 16 -5.49 -9.48 -5.40
C ILE A 16 -6.94 -9.24 -4.96
N LEU A 17 -7.24 -8.03 -4.48
CA LEU A 17 -8.57 -7.59 -4.11
C LEU A 17 -8.69 -6.08 -4.30
N ALA A 18 -9.83 -5.63 -4.80
CA ALA A 18 -10.26 -4.24 -4.75
C ALA A 18 -11.78 -4.21 -4.66
N THR A 19 -12.35 -3.46 -3.71
CA THR A 19 -13.82 -3.37 -3.54
C THR A 19 -14.50 -2.52 -4.62
N SER A 20 -13.73 -1.78 -5.41
CA SER A 20 -14.23 -1.06 -6.57
C SER A 20 -13.32 -1.32 -7.77
N SER A 21 -13.95 -1.47 -8.93
CA SER A 21 -13.27 -1.58 -10.22
C SER A 21 -14.03 -0.75 -11.24
N ASP A 22 -13.32 0.18 -11.88
CA ASP A 22 -13.80 0.98 -13.01
C ASP A 22 -13.03 0.54 -14.25
N GLU A 23 -13.72 0.25 -15.36
CA GLU A 23 -13.07 -0.28 -16.58
C GLU A 23 -11.98 0.66 -17.15
N LYS A 24 -12.09 1.98 -16.92
CA LYS A 24 -11.11 2.97 -17.41
C LYS A 24 -10.03 3.27 -16.38
N HIS A 25 -10.30 2.98 -15.12
CA HIS A 25 -9.43 3.27 -13.99
C HIS A 25 -9.32 2.06 -13.06
N PRO A 26 -8.87 0.90 -13.57
CA PRO A 26 -8.90 -0.35 -12.83
C PRO A 26 -7.80 -0.40 -11.75
N PRO A 27 -7.90 -1.29 -10.75
CA PRO A 27 -6.96 -1.36 -9.63
C PRO A 27 -5.50 -1.58 -10.03
N GLU A 28 -5.24 -2.25 -11.14
CA GLU A 28 -3.90 -2.54 -11.67
C GLU A 28 -3.13 -1.26 -12.02
N ASN A 29 -3.85 -0.15 -12.28
CA ASN A 29 -3.23 1.16 -12.46
C ASN A 29 -2.47 1.66 -11.21
N MET A 30 -2.70 1.08 -10.02
CA MET A 30 -1.90 1.41 -8.83
C MET A 30 -0.47 0.86 -8.93
N ILE A 31 -0.25 -0.20 -9.70
CA ILE A 31 1.00 -0.97 -9.73
C ILE A 31 1.67 -1.00 -11.11
N ASP A 32 1.18 -0.22 -12.07
CA ASP A 32 1.68 -0.21 -13.46
C ASP A 32 2.90 0.72 -13.67
N GLY A 33 3.19 1.59 -12.68
CA GLY A 33 4.28 2.56 -12.72
C GLY A 33 4.06 3.73 -13.68
N ASN A 34 2.85 3.87 -14.25
CA ASN A 34 2.53 4.94 -15.17
C ASN A 34 1.90 6.13 -14.41
N PRO A 35 2.54 7.32 -14.42
CA PRO A 35 2.00 8.47 -13.68
C PRO A 35 0.69 9.01 -14.29
N GLU A 36 0.31 8.63 -15.51
CA GLU A 36 -0.91 9.13 -16.15
C GLU A 36 -2.15 8.26 -15.84
N THR A 37 -1.95 7.07 -15.28
CA THR A 37 -3.03 6.16 -14.88
C THR A 37 -3.30 6.26 -13.38
N PHE A 38 -4.49 5.83 -12.98
CA PHE A 38 -4.93 5.84 -11.59
C PHE A 38 -6.07 4.85 -11.36
N TRP A 39 -6.26 4.40 -10.11
CA TRP A 39 -7.44 3.67 -9.68
C TRP A 39 -8.49 4.64 -9.18
N THR A 40 -9.78 4.35 -9.36
CA THR A 40 -10.84 5.16 -8.77
C THR A 40 -11.95 4.30 -8.21
N THR A 41 -12.57 4.80 -7.16
CA THR A 41 -13.75 4.16 -6.58
C THR A 41 -15.00 4.68 -7.28
N THR A 42 -15.97 3.80 -7.51
CA THR A 42 -17.25 4.12 -8.16
C THR A 42 -18.36 4.52 -7.17
N GLY A 43 -18.09 4.44 -5.86
CA GLY A 43 -18.96 4.89 -4.77
C GLY A 43 -18.99 3.87 -3.62
N MET A 44 -19.69 4.18 -2.52
CA MET A 44 -19.71 3.41 -1.25
C MET A 44 -18.37 3.44 -0.50
N PHE A 45 -18.41 3.62 0.83
CA PHE A 45 -17.21 3.62 1.70
C PHE A 45 -17.48 2.75 2.94
N PRO A 46 -16.42 2.18 3.56
CA PRO A 46 -15.00 2.25 3.18
C PRO A 46 -14.68 1.49 1.87
N GLN A 47 -13.53 1.80 1.27
CA GLN A 47 -13.01 1.09 0.11
C GLN A 47 -11.65 0.48 0.47
N GLU A 48 -11.42 -0.74 0.03
CA GLU A 48 -10.22 -1.50 0.38
C GLU A 48 -9.62 -2.17 -0.85
N PHE A 49 -8.31 -2.36 -0.78
CA PHE A 49 -7.57 -3.17 -1.73
C PHE A 49 -6.44 -3.91 -1.02
N ILE A 50 -6.06 -5.06 -1.58
CA ILE A 50 -4.96 -5.88 -1.07
C ILE A 50 -3.86 -5.93 -2.13
N ILE A 51 -2.64 -5.56 -1.71
CA ILE A 51 -1.42 -5.69 -2.50
C ILE A 51 -0.65 -6.92 -2.00
N CYS A 52 -0.41 -7.85 -2.90
CA CYS A 52 0.36 -9.07 -2.64
C CYS A 52 1.79 -8.92 -3.16
N PHE A 53 2.77 -9.14 -2.27
CA PHE A 53 4.17 -9.29 -2.64
C PHE A 53 4.50 -10.78 -2.68
N HIS A 54 4.81 -11.34 -3.86
CA HIS A 54 5.18 -12.75 -4.05
C HIS A 54 6.60 -13.11 -3.57
N LYS A 55 7.19 -12.23 -2.76
CA LYS A 55 8.50 -12.37 -2.15
C LYS A 55 8.50 -11.66 -0.81
N HIS A 56 9.33 -12.13 0.11
CA HIS A 56 9.60 -11.38 1.32
C HIS A 56 10.16 -10.01 0.98
N VAL A 57 9.45 -8.99 1.41
CA VAL A 57 9.89 -7.61 1.30
C VAL A 57 10.04 -7.03 2.68
N ARG A 58 10.97 -6.11 2.81
CA ARG A 58 11.09 -5.27 3.99
C ARG A 58 10.69 -3.87 3.60
N ILE A 59 9.54 -3.41 4.10
CA ILE A 59 9.07 -2.05 3.80
C ILE A 59 9.58 -1.06 4.83
N GLU A 60 10.35 -0.10 4.34
CA GLU A 60 10.98 0.93 5.16
C GLU A 60 10.29 2.29 5.05
N LYS A 61 9.65 2.54 3.91
CA LYS A 61 8.89 3.75 3.63
C LYS A 61 7.70 3.36 2.77
N LEU A 62 6.55 3.88 3.15
CA LEU A 62 5.38 3.91 2.30
C LEU A 62 5.26 5.32 1.73
N VAL A 63 5.02 5.40 0.43
CA VAL A 63 4.76 6.68 -0.20
C VAL A 63 3.46 6.61 -0.96
N ILE A 64 2.49 7.44 -0.57
CA ILE A 64 1.12 7.36 -1.05
C ILE A 64 0.77 8.69 -1.70
N GLN A 65 0.31 8.59 -2.95
CA GLN A 65 -0.13 9.73 -3.75
C GLN A 65 -1.62 9.63 -3.98
N SER A 66 -2.41 10.43 -3.29
CA SER A 66 -3.86 10.29 -3.31
C SER A 66 -4.58 11.60 -3.62
N TYR A 67 -5.87 11.51 -3.94
CA TYR A 67 -6.77 12.65 -3.94
C TYR A 67 -8.02 12.29 -3.16
N PHE A 68 -8.53 13.26 -2.39
CA PHE A 68 -9.80 13.17 -1.65
C PHE A 68 -9.88 12.05 -0.59
N VAL A 69 -8.74 11.46 -0.22
CA VAL A 69 -8.66 10.51 0.88
C VAL A 69 -8.75 11.29 2.18
N ARG A 70 -9.65 10.88 3.07
CA ARG A 70 -9.84 11.49 4.39
C ARG A 70 -9.09 10.71 5.45
N THR A 71 -9.29 9.40 5.47
CA THR A 71 -8.69 8.51 6.46
C THR A 71 -8.09 7.33 5.72
N LEU A 72 -6.82 7.07 6.02
CA LEU A 72 -6.04 5.98 5.46
C LEU A 72 -5.70 5.02 6.58
N ARG A 73 -6.20 3.78 6.49
CA ARG A 73 -5.81 2.68 7.35
C ARG A 73 -4.94 1.74 6.53
N ILE A 74 -3.77 1.39 7.05
CA ILE A 74 -2.89 0.41 6.44
C ILE A 74 -2.77 -0.75 7.42
N GLU A 75 -3.13 -1.92 6.95
CA GLU A 75 -2.93 -3.17 7.65
C GLU A 75 -1.92 -4.02 6.89
N LYS A 76 -1.24 -4.90 7.60
CA LYS A 76 -0.31 -5.84 6.99
C LYS A 76 -0.48 -7.22 7.58
N SER A 77 -0.17 -8.24 6.81
CA SER A 77 -0.12 -9.63 7.23
C SER A 77 1.22 -10.20 6.81
N THR A 78 1.70 -11.21 7.53
CA THR A 78 2.88 -12.00 7.15
C THR A 78 2.51 -13.42 6.66
N SER A 79 1.21 -13.64 6.42
CA SER A 79 0.64 -14.93 6.05
C SER A 79 0.66 -15.15 4.54
N LYS A 80 0.68 -16.43 4.14
CA LYS A 80 0.59 -16.86 2.74
C LYS A 80 -0.75 -16.57 2.11
N GLU A 81 -1.79 -16.54 2.94
CA GLU A 81 -3.16 -16.24 2.54
C GLU A 81 -3.52 -14.83 3.03
N PRO A 82 -4.47 -14.13 2.39
CA PRO A 82 -4.92 -12.79 2.78
C PRO A 82 -5.76 -12.84 4.07
N VAL A 83 -5.11 -13.19 5.19
CA VAL A 83 -5.69 -13.36 6.53
C VAL A 83 -4.74 -12.81 7.59
N ASP A 84 -5.18 -12.75 8.84
CA ASP A 84 -4.35 -12.36 10.00
C ASP A 84 -3.69 -10.98 9.85
N PHE A 85 -4.44 -10.02 9.33
CA PHE A 85 -3.99 -8.63 9.20
C PHE A 85 -3.87 -7.96 10.57
N GLU A 86 -2.75 -7.28 10.78
CA GLU A 86 -2.50 -6.39 11.90
C GLU A 86 -2.49 -4.93 11.42
N GLN A 87 -3.14 -4.06 12.20
CA GLN A 87 -3.10 -2.63 11.94
C GLN A 87 -1.67 -2.11 12.04
N TRP A 88 -1.19 -1.51 10.95
CA TRP A 88 0.15 -0.97 10.86
C TRP A 88 0.17 0.55 11.02
N ILE A 89 -0.67 1.24 10.24
CA ILE A 89 -0.76 2.71 10.22
C ILE A 89 -2.23 3.11 10.15
N GLU A 90 -2.59 4.19 10.84
CA GLU A 90 -3.85 4.88 10.65
C GLU A 90 -3.60 6.38 10.68
N ARG A 91 -4.04 7.09 9.64
CA ARG A 91 -3.77 8.51 9.45
C ARG A 91 -4.97 9.20 8.82
N ASP A 92 -5.35 10.33 9.38
CA ASP A 92 -6.19 11.30 8.67
C ASP A 92 -5.32 12.15 7.75
N LEU A 93 -5.73 12.29 6.49
CA LEU A 93 -5.03 13.08 5.49
C LEU A 93 -5.66 14.46 5.37
N VAL A 94 -4.82 15.45 5.10
CA VAL A 94 -5.28 16.83 4.91
C VAL A 94 -6.14 16.89 3.67
N HIS A 95 -7.36 17.40 3.81
CA HIS A 95 -8.21 17.66 2.65
C HIS A 95 -7.54 18.71 1.76
N THR A 96 -7.21 18.29 0.55
CA THR A 96 -6.70 19.16 -0.51
C THR A 96 -7.83 19.41 -1.50
N GLU A 97 -8.10 20.68 -1.83
CA GLU A 97 -9.15 21.07 -2.80
C GLU A 97 -8.78 20.65 -4.24
N GLY A 98 -8.75 19.35 -4.50
CA GLY A 98 -8.31 18.76 -5.76
C GLY A 98 -6.80 18.77 -5.99
N GLN A 99 -6.00 19.14 -5.00
CA GLN A 99 -4.53 19.03 -5.07
C GLN A 99 -4.06 17.63 -4.66
N LEU A 100 -2.89 17.23 -5.16
CA LEU A 100 -2.30 15.93 -4.85
C LEU A 100 -1.92 15.85 -3.36
N GLN A 101 -2.40 14.83 -2.66
CA GLN A 101 -1.98 14.48 -1.30
C GLN A 101 -0.75 13.57 -1.42
N ASN A 102 0.37 13.97 -0.81
CA ASN A 102 1.62 13.24 -0.82
C ASN A 102 1.97 12.84 0.62
N GLU A 103 1.75 11.59 0.96
CA GLU A 103 2.08 11.05 2.27
C GLU A 103 3.36 10.24 2.21
N GLU A 104 4.29 10.55 3.10
CA GLU A 104 5.51 9.80 3.32
C GLU A 104 5.51 9.24 4.73
N ILE A 105 5.38 7.91 4.85
CA ILE A 105 5.31 7.25 6.15
C ILE A 105 6.54 6.37 6.32
N LEU A 106 7.35 6.67 7.33
CA LEU A 106 8.53 5.88 7.67
C LEU A 106 8.13 4.70 8.56
N SER A 107 8.56 3.50 8.18
CA SER A 107 8.48 2.30 9.01
C SER A 107 9.56 2.36 10.09
N TYR A 108 9.19 2.76 11.31
CA TYR A 108 10.13 2.83 12.43
C TYR A 108 10.39 1.43 13.03
N GLY A 109 11.04 0.57 12.24
CA GLY A 109 11.64 -0.71 12.64
C GLY A 109 13.09 -0.79 12.16
N ARG A 110 14.00 -0.16 12.92
CA ARG A 110 15.50 -0.13 12.80
C ARG A 110 16.11 -0.26 11.38
N GLN A 111 16.30 0.88 10.68
CA GLN A 111 17.36 1.19 9.67
C GLN A 111 17.45 0.28 8.39
N LEU A 112 17.47 0.74 7.12
CA LEU A 112 17.93 1.98 6.45
C LEU A 112 17.33 2.12 5.02
N LYS A 113 16.54 3.19 4.83
CA LYS A 113 16.24 3.99 3.61
C LYS A 113 15.86 3.29 2.28
N LEU A 114 14.62 3.59 1.86
CA LEU A 114 14.19 3.55 0.46
C LEU A 114 12.96 4.46 0.22
N GLU A 115 12.80 5.07 -0.97
CA GLU A 115 11.71 6.03 -1.31
C GLU A 115 11.16 5.78 -2.72
N GLN A 116 9.83 5.67 -2.92
CA GLN A 116 8.99 6.21 -4.02
C GLN A 116 7.55 5.61 -4.08
N GLN A 117 6.66 6.30 -4.82
CA GLN A 117 5.17 6.29 -4.90
C GLN A 117 4.62 5.33 -5.99
N PHE A 118 3.35 4.90 -6.11
CA PHE A 118 2.10 5.64 -6.37
C PHE A 118 0.81 4.82 -6.09
N ALA A 119 -0.30 5.46 -5.70
CA ALA A 119 -1.66 4.90 -5.83
C ALA A 119 -2.68 6.05 -5.90
N LYS A 120 -2.89 6.62 -7.09
CA LYS A 120 -3.79 7.75 -7.31
C LYS A 120 -5.24 7.30 -7.17
N PHE A 121 -6.02 7.98 -6.33
CA PHE A 121 -7.47 7.79 -6.20
C PHE A 121 -8.22 8.93 -6.90
N GLY A 122 -9.28 8.62 -7.65
CA GLY A 122 -10.01 9.57 -8.49
C GLY A 122 -10.90 10.60 -7.77
N LYS A 123 -11.43 11.53 -8.57
CA LYS A 123 -11.97 12.85 -8.17
C LYS A 123 -13.37 12.85 -7.51
N ARG A 124 -13.57 12.26 -6.32
CA ARG A 124 -14.81 12.50 -5.54
C ARG A 124 -14.57 12.65 -4.04
N PRO A 125 -15.27 13.58 -3.37
CA PRO A 125 -14.98 13.95 -1.98
C PRO A 125 -15.38 12.83 -1.02
N GLN A 126 -14.50 12.62 -0.02
CA GLN A 126 -14.63 11.75 1.16
C GLN A 126 -14.44 10.26 0.90
N GLN A 127 -13.21 9.77 1.05
CA GLN A 127 -12.92 8.34 0.96
C GLN A 127 -12.05 7.87 2.14
N GLU A 128 -12.55 6.90 2.88
CA GLU A 128 -11.77 6.06 3.80
C GLU A 128 -11.17 4.92 2.98
N ILE A 129 -9.85 4.80 3.00
CA ILE A 129 -9.10 3.80 2.22
C ILE A 129 -8.38 2.87 3.17
N GLN A 130 -8.66 1.57 3.06
CA GLN A 130 -7.97 0.52 3.77
C GLN A 130 -7.00 -0.18 2.81
N ALA A 131 -5.71 0.05 2.97
CA ALA A 131 -4.66 -0.60 2.20
C ALA A 131 -4.12 -1.80 2.99
N VAL A 132 -4.02 -2.95 2.35
CA VAL A 132 -3.68 -4.20 3.01
C VAL A 132 -2.47 -4.83 2.34
N GLN A 133 -1.42 -5.13 3.11
CA GLN A 133 -0.14 -5.64 2.62
C GLN A 133 0.13 -7.08 3.09
N LEU A 134 0.68 -7.96 2.25
CA LEU A 134 1.17 -9.29 2.62
C LEU A 134 2.70 -9.38 2.55
N GLU A 135 3.37 -9.78 3.62
CA GLU A 135 4.76 -10.25 3.65
C GLU A 135 4.72 -11.78 3.91
N ASP A 136 5.76 -12.56 3.60
CA ASP A 136 5.82 -13.97 4.02
C ASP A 136 6.63 -14.08 5.35
N TYR A 137 6.56 -15.23 6.04
CA TYR A 137 7.30 -15.56 7.27
C TYR A 137 8.62 -16.34 7.04
N MET A 138 9.76 -15.85 7.55
CA MET A 138 10.96 -16.68 7.77
C MET A 138 11.11 -16.90 9.28
N ALA A 139 11.00 -18.16 9.70
CA ALA A 139 11.36 -18.57 11.06
C ALA A 139 12.78 -18.09 11.39
N PRO A 140 13.04 -17.61 12.63
CA PRO A 140 14.39 -17.26 13.04
C PRO A 140 15.29 -18.50 12.88
N LYS A 141 16.28 -18.40 11.99
CA LYS A 141 17.39 -19.35 11.97
C LYS A 141 18.29 -19.00 13.16
N ASP A 142 18.34 -19.94 14.09
CA ASP A 142 19.38 -20.17 15.09
C ASP A 142 19.47 -19.19 16.27
N VAL A 143 18.96 -19.69 17.39
CA VAL A 143 19.22 -19.28 18.77
C VAL A 143 20.71 -19.50 19.11
N PRO A 144 21.40 -18.56 19.78
CA PRO A 144 22.37 -18.93 20.80
C PRO A 144 21.62 -18.98 22.12
N SER A 145 21.51 -20.18 22.69
CA SER A 145 21.05 -20.36 24.05
C SER A 145 22.15 -19.81 24.95
N GLU A 146 21.97 -18.61 25.49
CA GLU A 146 22.65 -18.27 26.72
C GLU A 146 22.10 -19.19 27.81
N LEU A 147 22.88 -20.20 28.17
CA LEU A 147 23.32 -20.56 29.53
C LEU A 147 24.17 -21.85 29.49
#